data_AF-A0A2D6KTR4-F1
#
_entry.id   AF-A0A2D6KTR4-F1
#
_cell.length_a   1.000
_cell.length_b   1.000
_cell.length_c   1.000
_cell.angle_alpha   90.00
_cell.angle_beta   90.00
_cell.angle_gamma   90.00
#
_symmetry.space_group_name_H-M   'P 1'
#
loop_
_entity.id
_entity.type
_entity.pdbx_description
1 polymer ?
#
loop_
_entity_poly.entity_id
_entity_poly.type
_entity_poly.pdbx_seq_one_letter_code
_entity_poly.pdbx_strand_id
1 'polypeptide(L)'
;MVWQDTIIAILTFLFGYALIPQVYQGFKNKQGIIVIQTGFISFVGLYILAFVYLTLNLYFAAAMVLFTGTLWYLLLFQKILYRK
;
A
#
# COMPACT_ATOMS: atom_id res chain seq x y z
N MET A 1 14.93 6.79 -18.06
CA MET A 1 13.84 6.84 -17.05
C MET A 1 12.98 5.58 -17.06
N VAL A 2 12.66 4.97 -18.21
CA VAL A 2 11.83 3.73 -18.29
C VAL A 2 12.34 2.60 -17.37
N TRP A 3 13.66 2.39 -17.30
CA TRP A 3 14.23 1.34 -16.43
C TRP A 3 13.93 1.58 -14.93
N GLN A 4 13.90 2.83 -14.47
CA GLN A 4 13.56 3.17 -13.08
C GLN A 4 12.09 2.90 -12.81
N ASP A 5 11.21 3.31 -13.73
CA ASP A 5 9.77 3.07 -13.65
C ASP A 5 9.48 1.57 -13.54
N THR A 6 10.12 0.75 -14.39
CA THR A 6 9.96 -0.71 -14.36
C THR A 6 10.48 -1.34 -13.07
N ILE A 7 11.70 -1.00 -12.63
CA ILE A 7 12.27 -1.60 -11.41
C ILE A 7 11.46 -1.21 -10.17
N ILE A 8 11.11 0.07 -10.03
CA ILE A 8 10.30 0.55 -8.91
C ILE A 8 8.92 -0.12 -8.93
N ALA A 9 8.28 -0.23 -10.10
CA ALA A 9 7.00 -0.91 -10.23
C ALA A 9 7.08 -2.38 -9.78
N ILE A 10 8.11 -3.13 -10.23
CA ILE A 10 8.29 -4.54 -9.86
C ILE A 10 8.49 -4.67 -8.34
N LEU A 11 9.41 -3.90 -7.75
CA LEU A 11 9.68 -3.96 -6.32
C LEU A 11 8.44 -3.60 -5.49
N THR A 12 7.76 -2.52 -5.89
CA THR A 12 6.56 -2.05 -5.20
C THR A 12 5.42 -3.06 -5.33
N PHE A 13 5.26 -3.70 -6.51
CA PHE A 13 4.30 -4.77 -6.70
C PHE A 13 4.59 -5.96 -5.80
N LEU A 14 5.84 -6.41 -5.68
CA LEU A 14 6.21 -7.52 -4.79
C LEU A 14 5.89 -7.20 -3.33
N PHE A 15 6.18 -5.98 -2.86
CA PHE A 15 5.84 -5.55 -1.51
C PHE A 15 4.32 -5.43 -1.30
N GLY A 16 3.58 -4.90 -2.27
CA GLY A 16 2.12 -4.87 -2.22
C GLY A 16 1.53 -6.27 -2.21
N TYR A 17 2.00 -7.17 -3.08
CA TYR A 17 1.55 -8.55 -3.14
C TYR A 17 1.74 -9.28 -1.80
N ALA A 18 2.86 -9.04 -1.12
CA ALA A 18 3.13 -9.60 0.22
C ALA A 18 2.10 -9.16 1.29
N LEU A 19 1.41 -8.03 1.10
CA LEU A 19 0.36 -7.55 2.01
C LEU A 19 -1.00 -8.22 1.74
N ILE A 20 -1.25 -8.77 0.55
CA ILE A 20 -2.54 -9.37 0.18
C ILE A 20 -2.97 -10.47 1.17
N PRO A 21 -2.11 -11.44 1.56
CA PRO A 21 -2.49 -12.45 2.54
C PRO A 21 -2.87 -11.85 3.90
N GLN A 22 -2.19 -10.78 4.31
CA GLN A 22 -2.46 -10.08 5.58
C GLN A 22 -3.83 -9.38 5.55
N VAL A 23 -4.13 -8.68 4.44
CA VAL A 23 -5.46 -8.07 4.22
C VAL A 23 -6.53 -9.16 4.20
N TYR A 24 -6.33 -10.25 3.45
CA TYR A 24 -7.30 -11.34 3.39
C TYR A 24 -7.56 -11.98 4.76
N GLN A 25 -6.50 -12.31 5.52
CA GLN A 25 -6.63 -12.87 6.86
C GLN A 25 -7.29 -11.91 7.84
N GLY A 26 -6.99 -10.61 7.76
CA GLY A 26 -7.61 -9.58 8.60
C GLY A 26 -9.13 -9.53 8.43
N PHE A 27 -9.62 -9.59 7.18
CA PHE A 27 -11.07 -9.67 6.92
C PHE A 27 -11.66 -11.03 7.30
N LYS A 28 -10.99 -12.14 6.98
CA LYS A 28 -11.46 -13.50 7.28
C LYS A 28 -11.64 -13.73 8.78
N ASN A 29 -10.67 -13.28 9.58
CA ASN A 29 -10.65 -13.50 11.03
C ASN A 29 -11.26 -12.33 11.82
N LYS A 30 -11.66 -11.24 11.15
CA LYS A 30 -12.18 -10.00 11.76
C LYS A 30 -11.20 -9.43 12.79
N GLN A 31 -9.95 -9.22 12.38
CA GLN A 31 -8.85 -8.74 13.24
C GLN A 31 -8.10 -7.57 12.58
N GLY A 32 -7.71 -6.60 13.41
CA GLY A 32 -6.86 -5.48 13.04
C GLY A 32 -5.46 -5.62 13.64
N ILE A 33 -4.56 -6.32 12.96
CA ILE A 33 -3.26 -6.70 13.53
C ILE A 33 -2.30 -5.50 13.63
N ILE A 34 -2.48 -4.48 12.80
CA ILE A 34 -1.58 -3.33 12.75
C ILE A 34 -1.95 -2.24 13.77
N VAL A 35 -0.97 -1.42 14.15
CA VAL A 35 -1.21 -0.19 14.92
C VAL A 35 -1.74 0.90 13.98
N ILE A 36 -2.67 1.72 14.47
CA ILE A 36 -3.29 2.83 13.72
C ILE A 36 -2.23 3.76 13.13
N GLN A 37 -1.23 4.14 13.93
CA GLN A 37 -0.15 5.02 13.48
C GLN A 37 0.63 4.44 12.30
N THR A 38 0.97 3.14 12.34
CA THR A 38 1.66 2.46 11.25
C THR A 38 0.81 2.46 9.98
N GLY A 39 -0.47 2.10 10.09
CA GLY A 39 -1.38 2.10 8.94
C GLY A 39 -1.53 3.49 8.33
N PHE A 40 -1.77 4.49 9.17
CA PHE A 40 -2.00 5.88 8.75
C PHE A 40 -0.78 6.48 8.04
N ILE A 41 0.40 6.41 8.65
CA ILE A 41 1.62 6.96 8.06
C ILE A 41 1.95 6.25 6.74
N SER A 42 1.82 4.92 6.69
CA SER A 42 2.11 4.13 5.48
C SER A 42 1.18 4.50 4.32
N PHE A 43 -0.14 4.50 4.50
CA PHE A 43 -1.04 4.77 3.36
C PHE A 43 -0.93 6.22 2.87
N VAL A 44 -0.84 7.20 3.79
CA VAL A 44 -0.69 8.62 3.43
C VAL A 44 0.64 8.85 2.73
N GLY A 45 1.74 8.31 3.28
CA GLY A 45 3.06 8.43 2.70
C GLY A 45 3.14 7.85 1.28
N LEU A 46 2.53 6.67 1.06
CA LEU A 46 2.48 6.06 -0.26
C LEU A 46 1.61 6.86 -1.24
N TYR A 47 0.51 7.47 -0.80
CA TYR A 47 -0.31 8.30 -1.68
C TYR A 47 0.42 9.58 -2.11
N ILE A 48 1.16 10.20 -1.19
CA ILE A 48 2.05 11.33 -1.51
C ILE A 48 3.13 10.88 -2.49
N LEU A 49 3.74 9.71 -2.26
CA LEU A 49 4.77 9.17 -3.15
C LEU A 49 4.24 8.86 -4.56
N ALA A 50 3.02 8.33 -4.67
CA ALA A 50 2.36 8.13 -5.96
C ALA A 50 2.19 9.45 -6.71
N PHE A 51 1.77 10.51 -6.03
CA PHE A 51 1.68 11.84 -6.63
C PHE A 51 3.05 12.35 -7.12
N VAL A 52 4.12 12.16 -6.33
CA VAL A 52 5.49 12.48 -6.76
C VAL A 52 5.91 11.68 -8.00
N TYR A 53 5.56 10.40 -8.08
CA TYR A 53 5.87 9.57 -9.26
C TYR A 53 5.09 10.02 -10.51
N LEU A 54 3.85 10.48 -10.35
CA LEU A 54 3.09 11.09 -11.45
C LEU A 54 3.76 12.37 -11.96
N THR A 55 4.26 13.25 -11.08
CA THR A 55 4.97 14.48 -11.52
C THR A 55 6.30 14.19 -12.21
N LEU A 56 6.90 13.03 -11.93
CA LEU A 56 8.12 12.53 -12.59
C LEU A 56 7.85 11.70 -13.86
N ASN A 57 6.59 11.55 -14.29
CA ASN A 57 6.17 10.68 -15.42
C ASN A 57 6.53 9.20 -15.25
N LEU A 58 6.58 8.69 -14.00
CA LEU A 58 6.82 7.28 -13.66
C LEU A 58 5.47 6.56 -13.45
N TYR A 59 4.74 6.33 -14.54
CA TYR A 59 3.35 5.91 -14.48
C TYR A 59 3.15 4.50 -13.91
N PHE A 60 4.03 3.55 -14.24
CA PHE A 60 3.90 2.17 -13.73
C PHE A 60 4.20 2.11 -12.23
N ALA A 61 5.25 2.81 -11.79
CA ALA A 61 5.61 2.95 -10.40
C ALA A 61 4.49 3.64 -9.62
N ALA A 62 3.92 4.73 -10.15
CA ALA A 62 2.79 5.42 -9.52
C ALA A 62 1.60 4.48 -9.31
N ALA A 63 1.24 3.68 -10.32
CA ALA A 63 0.16 2.71 -10.21
C ALA A 63 0.44 1.64 -9.14
N MET A 64 1.66 1.10 -9.08
CA MET A 64 2.01 0.07 -8.09
C MET A 64 2.12 0.64 -6.66
N VAL A 65 2.54 1.89 -6.51
CA VAL A 65 2.54 2.59 -5.22
C VAL A 65 1.11 2.86 -4.76
N LEU A 66 0.20 3.27 -5.65
CA LEU A 66 -1.22 3.43 -5.32
C LEU A 66 -1.84 2.10 -4.88
N PHE A 67 -1.55 1.01 -5.59
CA PHE A 67 -1.98 -0.33 -5.21
C PHE A 67 -1.51 -0.69 -3.80
N THR A 68 -0.22 -0.50 -3.51
CA THR A 68 0.36 -0.81 -2.19
C THR A 68 -0.20 0.10 -1.09
N GLY A 69 -0.36 1.39 -1.37
CA GLY A 69 -0.99 2.35 -0.45
C GLY A 69 -2.44 1.97 -0.15
N THR A 70 -3.18 1.48 -1.14
CA THR A 70 -4.56 1.01 -0.97
C THR A 70 -4.61 -0.21 -0.05
N LEU A 71 -3.67 -1.14 -0.15
CA LEU A 71 -3.58 -2.28 0.78
C LEU A 71 -3.30 -1.83 2.21
N TRP A 72 -2.41 -0.86 2.41
CA TRP A 72 -2.17 -0.26 3.74
C TRP A 72 -3.41 0.45 4.29
N TYR A 73 -4.15 1.16 3.43
CA TYR A 73 -5.44 1.74 3.79
C TYR A 73 -6.44 0.67 4.21
N LEU A 74 -6.51 -0.46 3.51
CA LEU A 74 -7.37 -1.59 3.88
C LEU A 74 -6.99 -2.19 5.23
N LEU A 75 -5.69 -2.36 5.52
CA LEU A 75 -5.22 -2.81 6.84
C LEU A 75 -5.60 -1.82 7.96
N LEU A 76 -5.48 -0.52 7.71
CA LEU A 76 -5.92 0.50 8.65
C LEU A 76 -7.44 0.46 8.85
N PHE A 77 -8.18 0.33 7.77
CA PHE A 77 -9.63 0.20 7.79
C PHE A 77 -10.07 -1.01 8.63
N GLN A 78 -9.39 -2.16 8.49
CA GLN A 78 -9.62 -3.33 9.35
C GLN A 78 -9.38 -3.02 10.82
N LYS A 79 -8.31 -2.29 11.16
CA LYS A 79 -8.04 -1.88 12.55
C LYS A 79 -9.16 -1.04 13.13
N ILE A 80 -9.66 -0.08 12.35
CA ILE A 80 -10.76 0.81 12.76
C ILE A 80 -12.08 0.04 12.88
N LEU A 81 -12.36 -0.86 11.93
CA LEU A 81 -13.60 -1.63 11.87
C LEU A 81 -13.70 -2.67 12.99
N TYR A 82 -12.63 -3.44 13.22
CA TYR A 82 -12.68 -4.58 14.14
C TYR A 82 -12.29 -4.24 15.58
N ARG A 83 -11.68 -3.08 15.84
CA ARG A 83 -11.30 -2.53 17.17
C ARG A 83 -10.63 -3.52 18.15
N LYS A 84 -10.17 -4.66 17.65
CA LYS A 84 -9.26 -5.61 18.28
C LYS A 84 -7.86 -5.25 17.81
#